data_AF-A0A3E2NTV3-F1
#
_entry.id   AF-A0A3E2NTV3-F1
#
_cell.length_a   1.000
_cell.length_b   1.000
_cell.length_c   1.000
_cell.angle_alpha   90.00
_cell.angle_beta   90.00
_cell.angle_gamma   90.00
#
_symmetry.space_group_name_H-M   'P 1'
#
loop_
_entity.id
_entity.type
_entity.pdbx_description
1 polymer ?
#
loop_
_entity_poly.entity_id
_entity_poly.type
_entity_poly.pdbx_seq_one_letter_code
_entity_poly.pdbx_strand_id
1 'polypeptide(L)'
;MSNLPKLIWYFYKPLMLWNIAFSITCLFLVSVYGVKVAGFVLFFKLLGYAATIFLQSYTAKNVYMYYRNAGISVRRMYFYVFSLDLLTYLFALAILITLTA
;
A
#
# COMPACT_ATOMS: atom_id res chain seq x y z
N MET A 1 15.83 -22.23 -1.66
CA MET A 1 15.59 -20.94 -0.97
C MET A 1 14.47 -20.22 -1.73
N SER A 2 13.35 -19.94 -1.07
CA SER A 2 12.25 -19.20 -1.71
C SER A 2 12.71 -17.80 -2.08
N ASN A 3 12.60 -17.42 -3.36
CA ASN A 3 12.94 -16.09 -3.84
C ASN A 3 11.98 -15.06 -3.23
N LEU A 4 12.36 -14.45 -2.11
CA LEU A 4 11.57 -13.50 -1.34
C LEU A 4 11.03 -12.33 -2.20
N PRO A 5 11.80 -11.74 -3.14
CA PRO A 5 11.29 -10.69 -4.03
C PRO A 5 10.16 -11.17 -4.95
N LYS A 6 10.26 -12.39 -5.50
CA LYS A 6 9.19 -12.97 -6.34
C LYS A 6 7.92 -13.18 -5.51
N LEU A 7 8.08 -13.63 -4.27
CA LEU A 7 6.96 -13.86 -3.37
C LEU A 7 6.26 -12.55 -2.97
N ILE A 8 7.02 -11.47 -2.69
CA ILE A 8 6.46 -10.13 -2.47
C ILE A 8 5.71 -9.66 -3.73
N TRP A 9 6.29 -9.85 -4.92
CA TRP A 9 5.67 -9.45 -6.17
C TRP A 9 4.32 -10.14 -6.41
N TYR A 10 4.24 -11.46 -6.21
CA TYR A 10 2.98 -12.19 -6.34
C TYR A 10 1.95 -11.76 -5.29
N PHE A 11 2.38 -11.46 -4.06
CA PHE A 11 1.50 -10.93 -3.02
C PHE A 11 0.98 -9.54 -3.37
N TYR A 12 1.84 -8.69 -3.95
CA TYR A 12 1.55 -7.30 -4.26
C TYR A 12 0.66 -7.12 -5.49
N LYS A 13 0.82 -7.96 -6.52
CA LYS A 13 0.14 -7.84 -7.81
C LYS A 13 -1.38 -7.54 -7.71
N PRO A 14 -2.19 -8.28 -6.93
CA PRO A 14 -3.63 -7.98 -6.81
C PRO A 14 -3.93 -6.71 -5.99
N LEU A 15 -3.04 -6.32 -5.07
CA LEU A 15 -3.21 -5.15 -4.20
C LEU A 15 -2.74 -3.86 -4.84
N MET A 16 -1.88 -3.98 -5.86
CA MET A 16 -1.21 -2.86 -6.51
C MET A 16 -2.20 -1.84 -7.06
N LEU A 17 -3.20 -2.28 -7.81
CA LEU A 17 -4.20 -1.38 -8.41
C LEU A 17 -4.97 -0.61 -7.34
N TRP A 18 -5.32 -1.28 -6.24
CA TRP A 18 -6.05 -0.68 -5.13
C TRP A 18 -5.21 0.35 -4.37
N ASN A 19 -3.97 -0.01 -4.02
CA ASN A 19 -3.06 0.89 -3.32
C ASN A 19 -2.67 2.11 -4.18
N ILE A 20 -2.46 1.92 -5.49
CA ILE A 20 -2.21 3.00 -6.44
C ILE A 20 -3.42 3.94 -6.53
N ALA A 21 -4.64 3.41 -6.66
CA ALA A 21 -5.85 4.23 -6.69
C ALA A 21 -5.95 5.10 -5.43
N PHE A 22 -5.75 4.51 -4.25
CA PHE A 22 -5.72 5.27 -2.99
C PHE A 22 -4.62 6.33 -2.96
N SER A 23 -3.39 6.00 -3.42
CA SER A 23 -2.28 6.96 -3.49
C SER A 23 -2.62 8.14 -4.40
N ILE A 24 -3.17 7.89 -5.59
CA ILE A 24 -3.52 8.93 -6.56
C ILE A 24 -4.64 9.82 -6.01
N THR A 25 -5.70 9.23 -5.46
CA THR A 25 -6.79 10.00 -4.85
C THR A 25 -6.28 10.87 -3.71
N CYS A 26 -5.38 10.34 -2.88
CA CYS A 26 -4.75 11.09 -1.79
C CYS A 26 -3.92 12.27 -2.32
N LEU A 27 -3.04 12.05 -3.30
CA LEU A 27 -2.23 13.11 -3.89
C LEU A 27 -3.09 14.16 -4.60
N PHE A 28 -4.15 13.73 -5.28
CA PHE A 28 -5.11 14.63 -5.93
C PHE A 28 -5.79 15.56 -4.91
N LEU A 29 -6.25 15.02 -3.78
CA LEU A 29 -6.84 15.83 -2.70
C LEU A 29 -5.85 16.85 -2.14
N VAL A 30 -4.58 16.46 -1.94
CA VAL A 30 -3.54 17.40 -1.50
C VAL A 30 -3.29 18.49 -2.55
N SER A 31 -3.32 18.15 -3.84
CA SER A 31 -3.11 19.14 -4.91
C SER A 31 -4.24 20.19 -5.00
N VAL A 32 -5.48 19.80 -4.69
CA VAL A 32 -6.66 20.70 -4.78
C VAL A 32 -6.82 21.54 -3.51
N TYR A 33 -6.66 20.94 -2.33
CA TYR A 33 -6.92 21.62 -1.04
C TYR A 33 -5.64 22.14 -0.35
N GLY A 34 -4.47 21.85 -0.92
CA GLY A 34 -3.17 22.24 -0.41
C GLY A 34 -2.67 21.43 0.79
N VAL A 35 -1.50 21.83 1.30
CA VAL A 35 -0.75 21.12 2.35
C VAL A 35 -1.50 21.00 3.67
N LYS A 36 -2.48 21.88 3.93
CA LYS A 36 -3.30 21.86 5.17
C LYS A 36 -4.04 20.55 5.36
N VAL A 37 -4.37 19.84 4.28
CA VAL A 37 -5.13 18.57 4.32
C VAL A 37 -4.20 17.35 4.34
N ALA A 38 -2.88 17.52 4.27
CA ALA A 38 -1.92 16.41 4.19
C ALA A 38 -2.06 15.42 5.37
N GLY A 39 -2.28 15.91 6.60
CA GLY A 39 -2.48 15.05 7.76
C GLY A 39 -3.77 14.20 7.68
N PHE A 40 -4.87 14.81 7.20
CA PHE A 40 -6.14 14.11 7.01
C PHE A 40 -6.06 13.08 5.88
N VAL A 41 -5.40 13.42 4.78
CA VAL A 41 -5.17 12.51 3.66
C VAL A 41 -4.30 11.32 4.07
N LEU A 42 -3.29 11.54 4.92
CA LEU A 42 -2.46 10.45 5.45
C LEU A 42 -3.29 9.47 6.28
N PHE A 43 -4.23 9.96 7.10
CA PHE A 43 -5.18 9.10 7.80
C PHE A 43 -6.06 8.29 6.83
N PHE A 44 -6.56 8.91 5.76
CA PHE A 44 -7.30 8.21 4.71
C PHE A 44 -6.47 7.13 4.00
N LYS A 45 -5.18 7.38 3.79
CA LYS A 45 -4.25 6.39 3.22
C LYS A 45 -4.11 5.17 4.13
N LEU A 46 -4.01 5.37 5.45
CA LEU A 46 -3.97 4.27 6.42
C LEU A 46 -5.28 3.48 6.45
N LEU A 47 -6.43 4.14 6.35
CA LEU A 47 -7.72 3.46 6.16
C LEU A 47 -7.76 2.64 4.86
N GLY A 48 -7.13 3.14 3.80
CA GLY A 48 -6.93 2.41 2.55
C GLY A 48 -6.23 1.06 2.76
N TYR A 49 -5.23 0.98 3.64
CA TYR A 49 -4.57 -0.29 3.97
C TYR A 49 -5.49 -1.27 4.71
N ALA A 50 -6.35 -0.79 5.61
CA ALA A 50 -7.35 -1.64 6.25
C ALA A 50 -8.33 -2.22 5.21
N ALA A 51 -8.76 -1.40 4.24
CA ALA A 51 -9.59 -1.85 3.12
C ALA A 51 -8.85 -2.88 2.24
N THR A 52 -7.55 -2.70 2.00
CA THR A 52 -6.71 -3.65 1.24
C THR A 52 -6.63 -5.01 1.94
N ILE A 53 -6.46 -5.04 3.27
CA ILE A 53 -6.47 -6.30 4.04
C ILE A 53 -7.82 -7.00 3.90
N PHE A 54 -8.92 -6.24 4.02
CA PHE A 54 -10.27 -6.79 3.90
C PHE A 54 -10.50 -7.38 2.50
N LEU A 55 -10.17 -6.64 1.45
CA LEU A 55 -10.28 -7.09 0.06
C LEU A 55 -9.47 -8.37 -0.17
N GLN A 56 -8.23 -8.42 0.30
CA GLN A 56 -7.39 -9.59 0.15
C GLN A 56 -7.92 -10.81 0.90
N SER A 57 -8.45 -10.60 2.12
CA SER A 57 -9.05 -11.68 2.91
C SER A 57 -10.29 -12.28 2.23
N TYR A 58 -11.03 -11.46 1.48
CA TYR A 58 -12.20 -11.88 0.72
C TYR A 58 -11.81 -12.63 -0.57
N THR A 59 -10.90 -12.06 -1.36
CA THR A 59 -10.54 -12.57 -2.69
C THR A 59 -9.61 -13.79 -2.64
N ALA A 60 -8.76 -13.89 -1.61
CA ALA A 60 -7.59 -14.76 -1.67
C ALA A 60 -7.49 -15.69 -0.44
N LYS A 61 -8.54 -16.49 -0.20
CA LYS A 61 -8.66 -17.40 0.96
C LYS A 61 -7.48 -18.39 1.12
N ASN A 62 -6.86 -18.80 0.00
CA ASN A 62 -5.74 -19.76 0.00
C ASN A 62 -4.35 -19.11 0.15
N VAL A 63 -4.26 -17.79 0.17
CA VAL A 63 -2.99 -17.05 0.34
C VAL A 63 -2.29 -17.49 1.62
N TYR A 64 -3.04 -17.61 2.72
CA TYR A 64 -2.47 -18.04 3.99
C TYR A 64 -1.76 -19.41 3.90
N MET A 65 -2.37 -20.39 3.24
CA MET A 65 -1.79 -21.73 3.05
C MET A 65 -0.52 -21.70 2.18
N TYR A 66 -0.54 -20.93 1.09
CA TYR A 66 0.61 -20.81 0.18
C TYR A 66 1.85 -20.24 0.88
N TYR A 67 1.70 -19.11 1.57
CA TYR A 67 2.84 -18.45 2.24
C TYR A 67 3.30 -19.22 3.49
N ARG A 68 2.38 -19.91 4.19
CA ARG A 68 2.73 -20.82 5.29
C ARG A 68 3.57 -22.01 4.82
N ASN A 69 3.22 -22.61 3.69
CA ASN A 69 4.01 -23.71 3.08
C ASN A 69 5.40 -23.24 2.61
N ALA A 70 5.54 -21.95 2.28
CA ALA A 70 6.83 -21.33 1.95
C ALA A 70 7.63 -20.88 3.18
N GLY A 71 7.15 -21.11 4.41
CA GLY A 71 7.84 -20.72 5.65
C GLY A 71 7.81 -19.22 5.95
N ILE A 72 6.95 -18.44 5.26
CA ILE A 72 6.86 -16.99 5.43
C ILE A 72 5.51 -16.60 6.02
N SER A 73 5.52 -15.81 7.08
CA SER A 73 4.29 -15.27 7.65
C SER A 73 3.66 -14.23 6.72
N VAL A 74 2.35 -14.36 6.45
CA VAL A 74 1.58 -13.38 5.67
C VAL A 74 1.67 -11.96 6.25
N ARG A 75 1.73 -11.82 7.58
CA ARG A 75 1.90 -10.52 8.26
C ARG A 75 3.17 -9.78 7.81
N ARG A 76 4.28 -10.50 7.61
CA ARG A 76 5.53 -9.91 7.07
C ARG A 76 5.35 -9.45 5.63
N MET A 77 4.55 -10.15 4.82
CA MET A 77 4.27 -9.71 3.45
C MET A 77 3.46 -8.41 3.40
N TYR A 78 2.43 -8.29 4.26
CA TYR A 78 1.71 -7.03 4.43
C TYR A 78 2.65 -5.90 4.87
N PHE A 79 3.51 -6.16 5.85
CA PHE A 79 4.47 -5.17 6.32
C PHE A 79 5.38 -4.69 5.17
N TYR A 80 6.00 -5.60 4.41
CA TYR A 80 6.86 -5.23 3.29
C TYR A 80 6.12 -4.42 2.21
N VAL A 81 4.93 -4.87 1.82
CA VAL A 81 4.14 -4.19 0.80
C VAL A 81 3.68 -2.81 1.26
N PHE A 82 3.14 -2.70 2.47
CA PHE A 82 2.66 -1.42 2.99
C PHE A 82 3.80 -0.46 3.29
N SER A 83 4.96 -0.93 3.77
CA SER A 83 6.14 -0.08 3.92
C SER A 83 6.63 0.45 2.58
N LEU A 84 6.72 -0.37 1.55
CA LEU A 84 7.12 0.08 0.21
C LEU A 84 6.11 1.07 -0.37
N ASP A 85 4.82 0.79 -0.26
CA ASP A 85 3.77 1.68 -0.75
C ASP A 85 3.75 3.02 0.01
N LEU A 86 3.89 2.99 1.34
CA LEU A 86 3.94 4.18 2.17
C LEU A 86 5.16 5.04 1.85
N LEU A 87 6.34 4.45 1.70
CA LEU A 87 7.55 5.17 1.30
C LEU A 87 7.38 5.81 -0.08
N THR A 88 6.80 5.09 -1.03
CA THR A 88 6.52 5.60 -2.38
C THR A 88 5.54 6.77 -2.33
N TYR A 89 4.48 6.66 -1.51
CA TYR A 89 3.51 7.72 -1.30
C TYR A 89 4.13 8.96 -0.63
N LEU A 90 4.92 8.78 0.44
CA LEU A 90 5.59 9.88 1.14
C LEU A 90 6.58 10.60 0.23
N PHE A 91 7.31 9.86 -0.61
CA PHE A 91 8.20 10.44 -1.60
C PHE A 91 7.44 11.27 -2.63
N ALA A 92 6.33 10.75 -3.17
CA ALA A 92 5.48 11.47 -4.11
C ALA A 92 4.83 12.72 -3.47
N LEU A 93 4.41 12.62 -2.20
CA LEU A 93 3.85 13.72 -1.43
C LEU A 93 4.90 14.81 -1.20
N ALA A 94 6.13 14.43 -0.83
CA ALA A 94 7.23 15.38 -0.66
C ALA A 94 7.52 16.14 -1.96
N ILE A 95 7.58 15.45 -3.10
CA ILE A 95 7.74 16.07 -4.42
C ILE A 95 6.60 17.06 -4.68
N LEU A 96 5.35 16.65 -4.48
CA LEU A 96 4.19 17.51 -4.69
C LEU A 96 4.25 18.79 -3.84
N ILE A 97 4.62 18.66 -2.56
CA ILE A 97 4.79 19.81 -1.66
C ILE A 97 5.88 20.73 -2.18
N THR A 98 7.04 20.21 -2.60
CA THR A 98 8.13 21.05 -3.14
C THR A 98 7.78 21.75 -4.45
N LEU A 99 6.86 21.22 -5.25
CA LEU A 99 6.41 21.85 -6.49
C LEU A 99 5.31 22.90 -6.28
N THR A 100 4.64 22.87 -5.14
CA THR A 100 3.50 23.75 -4.80
C THR A 100 3.81 24.78 -3.73
N ALA A 101 5.00 24.69 -3.11
CA ALA A 101 5.55 25.65 -2.16
C ALA A 101 6.34 26.75 -2.90
#